data_AF-A0A353F8Y0-F1
#
_entry.id   AF-A0A353F8Y0-F1
#
_cell.length_a   1.000
_cell.length_b   1.000
_cell.length_c   1.000
_cell.angle_alpha   90.00
_cell.angle_beta   90.00
_cell.angle_gamma   90.00
#
_symmetry.space_group_name_H-M   'P 1'
#
loop_
_entity.id
_entity.type
_entity.pdbx_description
1 polymer ?
#
loop_
_entity_poly.entity_id
_entity_poly.type
_entity_poly.pdbx_seq_one_letter_code
_entity_poly.pdbx_strand_id
1 'polypeptide(L)' 'MKKLKVAILYYSSTGVNYQLAQWATEAAQSAETEVRRLKFRETAPQQAIEGNDAWKAFHNSEENK' A
#
# COMPACT_ATOMS: atom_id res chain seq x y z
N MET A 1 5.65 3.35 -29.30
CA MET A 1 4.31 3.42 -28.66
C MET A 1 4.47 3.99 -27.26
N LYS A 2 3.47 4.72 -26.74
CA LYS A 2 3.51 5.27 -25.37
C LYS A 2 3.09 4.18 -24.39
N LYS A 3 3.89 3.89 -23.37
CA LYS A 3 3.52 2.95 -22.30
C LYS A 3 2.26 3.45 -21.58
N LEU A 4 1.30 2.56 -21.34
CA LEU A 4 0.15 2.85 -20.48
C LEU A 4 0.66 3.20 -19.08
N LYS A 5 0.15 4.28 -18.49
CA LYS A 5 0.51 4.71 -17.15
C LYS A 5 -0.54 4.24 -16.16
N VAL A 6 -0.12 3.51 -15.13
CA VAL A 6 -1.00 2.92 -14.11
C VAL A 6 -0.66 3.50 -12.75
N ALA A 7 -1.67 4.02 -12.05
CA ALA A 7 -1.55 4.46 -10.66
C ALA A 7 -2.33 3.50 -9.76
N ILE A 8 -1.66 2.93 -8.77
CA ILE A 8 -2.25 2.06 -7.75
C ILE A 8 -2.23 2.83 -6.43
N LEU A 9 -3.39 3.36 -6.06
CA LEU A 9 -3.58 4.11 -4.83
C LEU A 9 -4.28 3.23 -3.80
N TYR A 10 -3.72 3.11 -2.61
CA TYR A 10 -4.28 2.22 -1.60
C TYR A 10 -4.12 2.74 -0.18
N TYR A 11 -4.98 2.26 0.71
CA TYR A 11 -4.85 2.40 2.16
C TYR A 11 -4.97 1.00 2.77
N SER A 12 -4.25 0.77 3.87
CA SER A 12 -4.22 -0.51 4.55
C SER A 12 -3.95 -0.29 6.03
N SER A 13 -4.86 -0.72 6.90
CA SER A 13 -4.66 -0.67 8.35
C SER A 13 -3.82 -1.87 8.82
N THR A 14 -4.18 -3.09 8.40
CA THR A 14 -3.59 -4.35 8.91
C THR A 14 -2.77 -5.12 7.87
N GLY A 15 -2.49 -4.51 6.72
CA GLY A 15 -1.58 -5.07 5.70
C GLY A 15 -2.23 -5.82 4.54
N VAL A 16 -3.53 -6.16 4.61
CA VAL A 16 -4.20 -6.91 3.53
C VAL A 16 -4.19 -6.13 2.20
N ASN A 17 -4.62 -4.87 2.21
CA ASN A 17 -4.66 -4.05 1.00
C ASN A 17 -3.26 -3.68 0.51
N TYR A 18 -2.26 -3.65 1.40
CA TYR A 18 -0.86 -3.51 1.00
C TYR A 18 -0.43 -4.69 0.11
N GLN A 19 -0.76 -5.92 0.53
CA GLN A 19 -0.44 -7.12 -0.25
C GLN A 19 -1.18 -7.13 -1.60
N LEU A 20 -2.45 -6.75 -1.62
CA LEU A 20 -3.20 -6.63 -2.87
C LEU A 20 -2.60 -5.59 -3.81
N ALA A 21 -2.22 -4.42 -3.28
CA ALA A 21 -1.58 -3.36 -4.07
C ALA A 21 -0.19 -3.79 -4.60
N GLN A 22 0.53 -4.62 -3.83
CA GLN A 22 1.79 -5.23 -4.28
C GLN A 22 1.57 -6.16 -5.47
N TRP A 23 0.64 -7.11 -5.36
CA TRP A 23 0.31 -8.02 -6.48
C TRP A 23 -0.21 -7.28 -7.70
N ALA A 24 -1.05 -6.26 -7.53
CA ALA A 24 -1.51 -5.41 -8.63
C ALA A 24 -0.34 -4.68 -9.32
N THR A 25 0.67 -4.25 -8.56
CA THR A 25 1.86 -3.59 -9.10
C THR A 25 2.68 -4.56 -9.94
N GLU A 26 2.93 -5.75 -9.42
CA GLU A 26 3.66 -6.82 -10.13
C GLU A 26 2.95 -7.23 -11.42
N ALA A 27 1.63 -7.43 -11.35
CA ALA A 27 0.82 -7.76 -12.51
C ALA A 27 0.86 -6.65 -13.57
N ALA A 28 0.71 -5.38 -13.17
CA ALA A 28 0.76 -4.26 -14.11
C ALA A 28 2.15 -4.09 -14.74
N GLN A 29 3.23 -4.29 -13.97
CA GLN A 29 4.60 -4.25 -14.49
C GLN A 29 4.86 -5.35 -15.53
N SER A 30 4.25 -6.54 -15.37
CA SER A 30 4.36 -7.65 -16.34
C SER A 30 3.75 -7.33 -17.71
N ALA A 31 2.85 -6.34 -17.79
CA ALA A 31 2.16 -5.92 -19.02
C ALA A 31 2.85 -4.72 -19.72
N GLU A 32 4.15 -4.54 -19.53
CA GLU A 32 4.98 -3.46 -20.12
C GLU A 32 4.49 -2.02 -19.81
N THR A 33 3.78 -1.82 -18.70
CA THR A 33 3.25 -0.51 -18.28
C THR A 33 4.22 0.30 -17.43
N GLU A 34 3.98 1.61 -17.31
CA GLU A 34 4.64 2.48 -16.31
C GLU A 34 3.76 2.54 -15.06
N VAL A 35 4.18 1.90 -13.98
CA VAL A 35 3.37 1.76 -12.76
C VAL A 35 3.91 2.64 -11.64
N ARG A 36 3.00 3.35 -10.96
CA ARG A 36 3.28 4.00 -9.67
C ARG A 36 2.31 3.49 -8.62
N ARG A 37 2.86 2.98 -7.51
CA ARG A 37 2.07 2.60 -6.34
C ARG A 37 2.26 3.67 -5.26
N LEU A 38 1.16 4.14 -4.67
CA LEU A 38 1.19 5.13 -3.60
C LEU A 38 0.20 4.75 -2.50
N LYS A 39 0.68 4.80 -1.25
CA LYS A 39 -0.12 4.59 -0.05
C LYS A 39 -0.68 5.93 0.44
N PHE A 40 -1.94 5.95 0.84
CA PHE A 40 -2.51 7.11 1.55
C PHE A 40 -1.96 7.20 2.98
N ARG A 41 -1.69 8.42 3.43
CA ARG A 41 -1.23 8.69 4.79
C ARG A 41 -2.29 8.25 5.80
N GLU A 42 -1.84 7.61 6.88
CA GLU A 42 -2.68 7.28 8.02
C GLU A 42 -3.13 8.56 8.74
N THR A 43 -4.43 8.65 9.04
CA THR A 43 -5.05 9.78 9.75
C THR A 43 -5.71 9.36 11.06
N ALA A 44 -5.72 8.06 11.36
CA ALA A 44 -6.22 7.55 12.63
C ALA A 44 -5.37 8.08 13.80
N PRO A 45 -6.00 8.39 14.95
CA PRO A 45 -5.28 8.68 16.18
C PRO A 45 -4.39 7.52 16.61
N GLN A 46 -3.26 7.81 17.25
CA GLN A 46 -2.33 6.81 17.72
C GLN A 46 -2.99 5.75 18.62
N GLN A 47 -3.95 6.17 19.47
CA GLN A 47 -4.68 5.26 20.35
C GLN A 47 -5.50 4.22 19.58
N ALA A 48 -6.01 4.56 18.39
CA ALA A 48 -6.74 3.63 17.54
C ALA A 48 -5.81 2.59 16.90
N ILE A 49 -4.61 3.02 16.49
CA ILE A 49 -3.57 2.13 15.95
C ILE A 49 -3.07 1.17 17.04
N GLU A 50 -2.81 1.70 18.24
CA GLU A 50 -2.32 0.90 19.38
C GLU A 50 -3.37 -0.05 19.95
N GLY A 51 -4.66 0.24 19.76
CA GLY A 51 -5.77 -0.62 20.17
C GLY A 51 -5.95 -1.88 19.31
N ASN A 52 -5.16 -2.05 18.25
CA ASN A 52 -5.20 -3.22 17.37
C ASN A 52 -3.78 -3.71 17.04
N ASP A 53 -3.41 -4.88 17.57
CA ASP A 53 -2.05 -5.43 17.41
C ASP A 53 -1.63 -5.62 15.94
N ALA A 54 -2.55 -6.05 15.07
CA ALA A 54 -2.27 -6.22 13.65
C ALA A 54 -2.07 -4.88 12.94
N TRP A 55 -2.83 -3.84 13.33
CA TRP A 55 -2.66 -2.49 12.80
C TRP A 55 -1.34 -1.89 13.26
N LYS A 56 -1.04 -1.98 14.56
CA LYS A 56 0.23 -1.53 15.15
C LYS A 56 1.43 -2.20 14.49
N ALA A 57 1.40 -3.52 14.32
CA ALA A 57 2.46 -4.27 13.67
C ALA A 57 2.68 -3.82 12.22
N PHE A 58 1.60 -3.66 11.45
CA PHE A 58 1.69 -3.18 10.08
C PHE A 58 2.17 -1.72 10.01
N HIS A 59 1.65 -0.84 10.85
CA HIS A 59 2.04 0.56 10.92
C HIS A 59 3.55 0.71 11.17
N ASN A 60 4.07 0.02 12.19
CA ASN A 60 5.50 0.03 12.52
C ASN A 60 6.38 -0.55 11.40
N SER A 61 5.88 -1.54 10.65
CA SER A 61 6.62 -2.13 9.53
C SER A 61 6.75 -1.17 8.33
N GLU A 62 5.87 -0.17 8.26
CA GLU A 62 5.82 0.79 7.17
C GLU A 62 6.57 2.10 7.49
N GLU A 63 6.71 2.48 8.76
CA GLU A 63 7.56 3.60 9.18
C GLU A 63 9.06 3.34 8.97
N ASN A 64 9.46 2.07 8.91
CA ASN A 64 10.86 1.65 8.78
C ASN A 64 11.31 1.42 7.32
N LYS A 65 10.53 1.87 6.33
CA LYS A 65 10.83 1.75 4.88
C LYS A 65 11.11 3.10 4.27
#